data_AF-A0A673FNY1-F1
#
_entry.id   AF-A0A673FNY1-F1
#
_cell.length_a   1.000
_cell.length_b   1.000
_cell.length_c   1.000
_cell.angle_alpha   90.00
_cell.angle_beta   90.00
_cell.angle_gamma   90.00
#
_symmetry.space_group_name_H-M   'P 1'
#
loop_
_entity.id
_entity.type
_entity.pdbx_description
1 polymer ?
#
loop_
_entity_poly.entity_id
_entity_poly.type
_entity_poly.pdbx_seq_one_letter_code
_entity_poly.pdbx_strand_id
1 'polypeptide(L)'
;LRLVLCLQNKSLADSILAEVTKTIQSYQFDFRGARILSGMEEGAYGWITINYLLESFIKGNWIHPKAGKILGALDLGGSSTQISFTPKDPVKNPDSAFNLQLYGYKYELYTHSYLCFGKDQALRKLQTAGPSPVISHPCYHVGYNLSLTLDDLYNSPCVVKPNNFNTTATVLFSGTGDSFLCLSLMENIVNLTDCAFSPDCGFNGAYQPPGNGKFFVSVSLHKIKLFCMYFTWPNMDMEKRKHCNNI
;
A
#
# COMPACT_ATOMS: atom_id res chain seq x y z
N LEU A 1 -13.26 5.81 -4.31
CA LEU A 1 -13.35 4.50 -5.00
C LEU A 1 -11.95 4.07 -5.43
N ARG A 2 -11.53 2.83 -5.14
CA ARG A 2 -10.16 2.35 -5.41
C ARG A 2 -10.03 1.67 -6.78
N LEU A 3 -8.79 1.61 -7.30
CA LEU A 3 -8.37 0.89 -8.50
C LEU A 3 -8.88 -0.56 -8.59
N VAL A 4 -8.99 -1.27 -7.46
CA VAL A 4 -9.43 -2.69 -7.44
C VAL A 4 -10.83 -2.90 -8.01
N LEU A 5 -11.75 -1.96 -7.77
CA LEU A 5 -13.11 -2.07 -8.33
C LEU A 5 -13.09 -1.90 -9.86
N CYS A 6 -12.25 -1.00 -10.37
CA CYS A 6 -12.08 -0.79 -11.79
C CYS A 6 -11.46 -2.04 -12.47
N LEU A 7 -10.55 -2.73 -11.78
CA LEU A 7 -9.97 -3.99 -12.27
C LEU A 7 -10.99 -5.13 -12.36
N GLN A 8 -11.99 -5.17 -11.47
CA GLN A 8 -13.00 -6.23 -11.48
C GLN A 8 -14.12 -5.95 -12.49
N ASN A 9 -14.70 -4.74 -12.46
CA ASN A 9 -15.83 -4.39 -13.30
C ASN A 9 -15.90 -2.88 -13.52
N LYS A 10 -15.40 -2.44 -14.69
CA LYS A 10 -15.39 -1.04 -15.08
C LYS A 10 -16.80 -0.42 -15.13
N SER A 11 -17.77 -1.13 -15.72
CA SER A 11 -19.15 -0.64 -15.83
C SER A 11 -19.80 -0.41 -14.45
N LEU A 12 -19.54 -1.30 -13.49
CA LEU A 12 -20.00 -1.13 -12.12
C LEU A 12 -19.30 0.06 -11.44
N ALA A 13 -17.99 0.22 -11.63
CA ALA A 13 -17.26 1.37 -11.11
C ALA A 13 -17.81 2.69 -11.65
N ASP A 14 -18.09 2.77 -12.95
CA ASP A 14 -18.68 3.93 -13.62
C ASP A 14 -20.09 4.23 -13.09
N SER A 15 -20.91 3.19 -12.90
CA SER A 15 -22.26 3.33 -12.33
C SER A 15 -22.23 3.89 -10.91
N ILE A 16 -21.28 3.44 -10.08
CA ILE A 16 -21.12 3.98 -8.72
C ILE A 16 -20.64 5.43 -8.76
N LEU A 17 -19.69 5.79 -9.63
CA LEU A 17 -19.24 7.17 -9.79
C LEU A 17 -20.37 8.10 -10.25
N ALA A 18 -21.27 7.61 -11.11
CA ALA A 18 -22.45 8.35 -11.55
C ALA A 18 -23.41 8.62 -10.38
N GLU A 19 -23.69 7.63 -9.55
CA GLU A 19 -24.58 7.81 -8.39
C GLU A 19 -23.96 8.72 -7.32
N VAL A 20 -22.65 8.60 -7.07
CA VAL A 20 -21.90 9.52 -6.20
C VAL A 20 -21.97 10.95 -6.73
N THR A 21 -21.78 11.14 -8.04
CA THR A 21 -21.87 12.44 -8.70
C THR A 21 -23.25 13.07 -8.51
N LYS A 22 -24.31 12.32 -8.83
CA LYS A 22 -25.70 12.75 -8.66
C LYS A 22 -26.00 13.13 -7.21
N THR A 23 -25.52 12.33 -6.25
CA THR A 23 -25.73 12.58 -4.82
C THR A 23 -25.03 13.86 -4.38
N ILE A 24 -23.74 14.04 -4.71
CA ILE A 24 -22.98 15.21 -4.25
C ILE A 24 -23.50 16.50 -4.92
N GLN A 25 -23.93 16.44 -6.18
CA GLN A 25 -24.54 17.56 -6.89
C GLN A 25 -25.85 18.06 -6.27
N SER A 26 -26.52 17.25 -5.43
CA SER A 26 -27.72 17.71 -4.71
C SER A 26 -27.43 18.68 -3.56
N TYR A 27 -26.16 18.80 -3.13
CA TYR A 27 -25.72 19.72 -2.08
C TYR A 27 -25.23 21.04 -2.67
N GLN A 28 -25.23 22.10 -1.84
CA GLN A 28 -24.86 23.47 -2.24
C GLN A 28 -23.34 23.73 -2.28
N PHE A 29 -22.54 22.74 -2.70
CA PHE A 29 -21.09 22.90 -2.85
C PHE A 29 -20.70 23.08 -4.32
N ASP A 30 -19.59 23.77 -4.60
CA ASP A 30 -18.95 23.81 -5.93
C ASP A 30 -18.34 22.45 -6.26
N PHE A 31 -19.16 21.52 -6.75
CA PHE A 31 -18.74 20.16 -7.06
C PHE A 31 -17.90 20.10 -8.34
N ARG A 32 -16.65 19.60 -8.21
CA ARG A 32 -15.66 19.55 -9.31
C ARG A 32 -15.43 18.16 -9.90
N GLY A 33 -16.36 17.24 -9.68
CA GLY A 33 -16.31 15.89 -10.24
C GLY A 33 -15.87 14.81 -9.26
N ALA A 34 -16.21 13.56 -9.60
CA ALA A 34 -15.80 12.36 -8.88
C ALA A 34 -14.97 11.47 -9.81
N ARG A 35 -13.77 11.08 -9.37
CA ARG A 35 -12.87 10.23 -10.15
C ARG A 35 -12.10 9.26 -9.26
N ILE A 36 -11.60 8.20 -9.87
CA ILE A 36 -10.63 7.27 -9.25
C ILE A 36 -9.23 7.86 -9.45
N LEU A 37 -8.47 8.02 -8.38
CA LEU A 37 -7.07 8.42 -8.47
C LEU A 37 -6.22 7.26 -8.98
N SER A 38 -5.22 7.56 -9.81
CA SER A 38 -4.13 6.63 -10.06
C SER A 38 -3.30 6.42 -8.79
N GLY A 39 -2.59 5.30 -8.70
CA GLY A 39 -1.71 5.04 -7.56
C GLY A 39 -0.57 6.07 -7.43
N MET A 40 -0.11 6.61 -8.57
CA MET A 40 0.88 7.67 -8.64
C MET A 40 0.35 8.98 -8.04
N GLU A 41 -0.88 9.36 -8.38
CA GLU A 41 -1.56 10.53 -7.79
C GLU A 41 -1.79 10.37 -6.30
N GLU A 42 -2.26 9.20 -5.85
CA GLU A 42 -2.47 8.90 -4.42
C GLU A 42 -1.17 9.08 -3.62
N GLY A 43 -0.06 8.52 -4.10
CA GLY A 43 1.26 8.68 -3.48
C GLY A 43 1.79 10.12 -3.51
N ALA A 44 1.76 10.76 -4.68
CA ALA A 44 2.24 12.13 -4.85
C ALA A 44 1.45 13.14 -4.02
N TYR A 45 0.12 13.07 -3.99
CA TYR A 45 -0.70 13.97 -3.18
C TYR A 45 -0.52 13.74 -1.68
N GLY A 46 -0.32 12.49 -1.24
CA GLY A 46 0.07 12.18 0.14
C GLY A 46 1.42 12.83 0.52
N TRP A 47 2.41 12.72 -0.37
CA TRP A 47 3.71 13.37 -0.21
C TRP A 47 3.62 14.90 -0.16
N ILE A 48 2.80 15.52 -1.02
CA ILE A 48 2.57 16.97 -1.01
C ILE A 48 1.95 17.37 0.33
N THR A 49 0.94 16.63 0.80
CA THR A 49 0.23 16.93 2.06
C THR A 49 1.19 16.94 3.25
N ILE A 50 2.02 15.91 3.39
CA ILE A 50 2.98 15.80 4.49
C ILE A 50 4.00 16.94 4.47
N ASN A 51 4.59 17.21 3.31
CA ASN A 51 5.60 18.25 3.18
C ASN A 51 5.03 19.67 3.28
N TYR A 52 3.75 19.86 2.92
CA TYR A 52 3.03 21.11 3.14
C TYR A 52 2.77 21.36 4.63
N LEU A 53 2.16 20.39 5.32
CA LEU A 53 1.81 20.50 6.74
C LEU A 53 3.02 20.65 7.66
N LEU A 54 4.15 20.04 7.28
CA LEU A 54 5.41 20.11 8.03
C LEU A 54 6.32 21.24 7.55
N GLU A 55 5.80 22.17 6.74
CA GLU A 55 6.51 23.35 6.23
C GLU A 55 7.88 22.99 5.61
N SER A 56 7.92 21.84 4.94
CA SER A 56 9.14 21.26 4.38
C SER A 56 9.47 21.85 3.01
N PHE A 57 8.50 22.46 2.33
CA PHE A 57 8.71 23.18 1.06
C PHE A 57 9.26 24.59 1.26
N ILE A 58 8.86 25.28 2.32
CA ILE A 58 9.25 26.66 2.62
C ILE A 58 9.35 26.81 4.14
N LYS A 59 10.46 27.35 4.64
CA LYS A 59 10.60 27.73 6.06
C LYS A 59 10.94 29.22 6.17
N GLY A 60 10.08 29.99 6.85
CA GLY A 60 10.34 31.41 7.16
C GLY A 60 10.42 32.29 5.91
N ASN A 61 11.55 33.00 5.72
CA ASN A 61 11.81 34.05 4.72
C ASN A 61 11.76 33.62 3.24
N TRP A 62 10.88 32.70 2.82
CA TRP A 62 10.74 32.24 1.44
C TRP A 62 12.01 31.60 0.85
N ILE A 63 12.90 31.11 1.72
CA ILE A 63 14.15 30.45 1.29
C ILE A 63 13.86 28.97 1.07
N HIS A 64 14.17 28.49 -0.13
CA HIS A 64 14.07 27.07 -0.43
C HIS A 64 14.98 26.25 0.48
N PRO A 65 14.44 25.24 1.16
CA PRO A 65 15.22 24.44 2.07
C PRO A 65 16.33 23.69 1.33
N LYS A 66 17.50 23.57 1.98
CA LYS A 66 18.59 22.71 1.49
C LYS A 66 18.07 21.28 1.33
N ALA A 67 18.63 20.56 0.35
CA ALA A 67 18.38 19.13 0.15
C ALA A 67 18.51 18.37 1.48
N GLY A 68 17.51 17.53 1.81
CA GLY A 68 17.47 16.75 3.05
C GLY A 68 16.40 17.14 4.08
N LYS A 69 15.61 18.19 3.84
CA LYS A 69 14.41 18.51 4.66
C LYS A 69 13.09 18.00 4.09
N ILE A 70 13.06 17.68 2.81
CA ILE A 70 11.90 17.09 2.17
C ILE A 70 11.76 15.65 2.65
N LEU A 71 10.58 15.32 3.15
CA LEU A 71 10.25 14.02 3.69
C LEU A 71 9.72 13.12 2.57
N GLY A 72 10.09 11.85 2.59
CA GLY A 72 9.35 10.81 1.89
C GLY A 72 8.01 10.53 2.58
N ALA A 73 7.08 9.92 1.86
CA ALA A 73 5.78 9.51 2.33
C ALA A 73 5.58 8.02 2.08
N LEU A 74 5.06 7.35 3.11
CA LEU A 74 4.64 5.96 3.07
C LEU A 74 3.18 5.92 3.52
N ASP A 75 2.31 5.35 2.69
CA ASP A 75 0.88 5.22 2.98
C ASP A 75 0.44 3.76 2.90
N LEU A 76 -0.25 3.27 3.95
CA LEU A 76 -0.79 1.92 4.00
C LEU A 76 -2.32 1.94 4.03
N GLY A 77 -2.87 1.79 2.83
CA GLY A 77 -4.28 1.63 2.60
C GLY A 77 -4.82 0.24 2.93
N GLY A 78 -6.11 0.06 2.68
CA GLY A 78 -6.76 -1.26 2.73
C GLY A 78 -6.35 -2.16 1.57
N SER A 79 -6.18 -1.59 0.38
CA SER A 79 -6.01 -2.35 -0.85
C SER A 79 -4.67 -2.17 -1.55
N SER A 80 -3.99 -1.08 -1.28
CA SER A 80 -2.69 -0.73 -1.85
C SER A 80 -1.85 -0.08 -0.77
N THR A 81 -0.56 -0.02 -1.02
CA THR A 81 0.38 0.80 -0.25
C THR A 81 1.25 1.61 -1.19
N GLN A 82 1.57 2.83 -0.81
CA GLN A 82 2.31 3.78 -1.60
C GLN A 82 3.63 4.15 -0.94
N ILE A 83 4.64 4.38 -1.78
CA ILE A 83 5.91 4.99 -1.41
C ILE A 83 6.16 6.18 -2.34
N SER A 84 6.56 7.32 -1.80
CA SER A 84 6.83 8.53 -2.59
C SER A 84 7.95 9.35 -1.96
N PHE A 85 8.99 9.69 -2.71
CA PHE A 85 10.09 10.51 -2.23
C PHE A 85 10.91 11.10 -3.40
N THR A 86 11.74 12.09 -3.11
CA THR A 86 12.70 12.66 -4.06
C THR A 86 14.03 11.90 -3.97
N PRO A 87 14.40 11.07 -4.97
CA PRO A 87 15.69 10.38 -4.96
C PRO A 87 16.87 11.37 -5.09
N LYS A 88 18.10 10.88 -4.85
CA LYS A 88 19.33 11.69 -5.08
C LYS A 88 19.68 11.77 -6.55
N ASP A 89 19.55 10.65 -7.24
CA ASP A 89 19.78 10.50 -8.68
C ASP A 89 18.44 10.52 -9.42
N PRO A 90 18.41 10.90 -10.71
CA PRO A 90 17.19 10.90 -11.49
C PRO A 90 16.50 9.53 -11.54
N VAL A 91 15.17 9.56 -11.59
CA VAL A 91 14.33 8.34 -11.65
C VAL A 91 14.61 7.59 -12.96
N LYS A 92 15.11 6.35 -12.86
CA LYS A 92 15.47 5.54 -14.04
C LYS A 92 14.28 4.99 -14.81
N ASN A 93 13.18 4.68 -14.12
CA ASN A 93 11.95 4.21 -14.74
C ASN A 93 10.93 5.37 -14.85
N PRO A 94 10.65 5.89 -16.07
CA PRO A 94 9.71 6.98 -16.27
C PRO A 94 8.29 6.70 -15.76
N ASP A 95 7.85 5.43 -15.75
CA ASP A 95 6.52 5.04 -15.25
C ASP A 95 6.36 5.24 -13.74
N SER A 96 7.48 5.41 -13.04
CA SER A 96 7.54 5.69 -11.59
C SER A 96 7.98 7.13 -11.28
N ALA A 97 8.19 7.97 -12.31
CA ALA A 97 8.55 9.37 -12.17
C ALA A 97 7.29 10.25 -12.14
N PHE A 98 7.20 11.13 -11.15
CA PHE A 98 6.13 12.13 -11.06
C PHE A 98 6.75 13.53 -10.92
N ASN A 99 6.72 14.29 -12.01
CA ASN A 99 7.30 15.62 -12.07
C ASN A 99 6.28 16.69 -11.67
N LEU A 100 6.67 17.56 -10.75
CA LEU A 100 5.81 18.61 -10.22
C LEU A 100 6.58 19.91 -9.98
N GLN A 101 5.88 21.04 -10.06
CA GLN A 101 6.45 22.35 -9.73
C GLN A 101 5.66 22.95 -8.57
N LEU A 102 6.33 23.16 -7.43
CA LEU A 102 5.75 23.75 -6.24
C LEU A 102 6.59 24.95 -5.81
N TYR A 103 5.92 26.09 -5.56
CA TYR A 103 6.57 27.31 -5.09
C TYR A 103 7.76 27.77 -5.96
N GLY A 104 7.68 27.55 -7.27
CA GLY A 104 8.74 27.89 -8.24
C GLY A 104 9.83 26.81 -8.40
N TYR A 105 9.85 25.78 -7.55
CA TYR A 105 10.85 24.70 -7.58
C TYR A 105 10.31 23.45 -8.27
N LYS A 106 11.15 22.83 -9.10
CA LYS A 106 10.85 21.56 -9.76
C LYS A 106 11.27 20.42 -8.84
N TYR A 107 10.39 19.44 -8.68
CA TYR A 107 10.65 18.20 -7.96
C TYR A 107 10.38 17.03 -8.90
N GLU A 108 11.36 16.13 -9.01
CA GLU A 108 11.16 14.81 -9.58
C GLU A 108 10.94 13.84 -8.41
N LEU A 109 9.73 13.30 -8.30
CA LEU A 109 9.42 12.27 -7.33
C LEU A 109 9.58 10.90 -7.97
N TYR A 110 10.18 9.99 -7.25
CA TYR A 110 9.82 8.58 -7.38
C TYR A 110 8.51 8.36 -6.62
N THR A 111 7.52 7.76 -7.28
CA THR A 111 6.30 7.28 -6.62
C THR A 111 5.89 5.94 -7.20
N HIS A 112 5.43 5.07 -6.32
CA HIS A 112 4.93 3.75 -6.69
C HIS A 112 3.80 3.33 -5.77
N SER A 113 2.83 2.62 -6.34
CA SER A 113 1.68 2.07 -5.63
C SER A 113 1.64 0.57 -5.81
N TYR A 114 1.99 -0.17 -4.75
CA TYR A 114 1.87 -1.62 -4.71
C TYR A 114 0.40 -1.99 -4.51
N LEU A 115 -0.30 -2.16 -5.62
CA LEU A 115 -1.67 -2.65 -5.62
C LEU A 115 -1.72 -4.08 -5.06
N CYS A 116 -2.77 -4.39 -4.31
CA CYS A 116 -2.94 -5.66 -3.60
C CYS A 116 -2.04 -5.87 -2.38
N PHE A 117 -1.24 -4.87 -2.01
CA PHE A 117 -0.38 -4.89 -0.81
C PHE A 117 -0.83 -3.89 0.27
N GLY A 118 -2.06 -3.37 0.16
CA GLY A 118 -2.74 -2.77 1.31
C GLY A 118 -3.15 -3.84 2.31
N LYS A 119 -3.39 -3.45 3.56
CA LYS A 119 -3.55 -4.39 4.69
C LYS A 119 -4.58 -5.51 4.46
N ASP A 120 -5.71 -5.18 3.85
CA ASP A 120 -6.85 -6.10 3.70
C ASP A 120 -6.59 -7.08 2.57
N GLN A 121 -5.98 -6.61 1.47
CA GLN A 121 -5.64 -7.45 0.33
C GLN A 121 -4.40 -8.31 0.60
N ALA A 122 -3.43 -7.76 1.32
CA ALA A 122 -2.30 -8.51 1.88
C ALA A 122 -2.80 -9.65 2.78
N LEU A 123 -3.68 -9.35 3.73
CA LEU A 123 -4.25 -10.39 4.60
C LEU A 123 -4.98 -11.46 3.80
N ARG A 124 -5.76 -11.09 2.79
CA ARG A 124 -6.44 -12.04 1.89
C ARG A 124 -5.46 -12.95 1.15
N LYS A 125 -4.30 -12.45 0.73
CA LYS A 125 -3.24 -13.29 0.13
C LYS A 125 -2.65 -14.30 1.13
N LEU A 126 -2.61 -13.97 2.42
CA LEU A 126 -2.12 -14.87 3.47
C LEU A 126 -3.18 -15.92 3.87
N GLN A 127 -4.46 -15.63 3.65
CA GLN A 127 -5.56 -16.55 3.89
C GLN A 127 -5.69 -17.56 2.73
N THR A 128 -4.75 -18.50 2.62
CA THR A 128 -4.84 -19.57 1.62
C THR A 128 -5.72 -20.71 2.13
N ALA A 129 -6.71 -21.14 1.32
CA ALA A 129 -7.45 -22.36 1.63
C ALA A 129 -6.56 -23.60 1.48
N GLY A 130 -6.65 -24.51 2.45
CA GLY A 130 -5.96 -25.80 2.44
C GLY A 130 -6.95 -26.96 2.28
N PRO A 131 -6.46 -28.21 2.28
CA PRO A 131 -7.32 -29.40 2.21
C PRO A 131 -8.19 -29.59 3.47
N SER A 132 -7.84 -28.93 4.58
CA SER A 132 -8.57 -28.98 5.84
C SER A 132 -9.58 -27.83 5.92
N PRO A 133 -10.80 -28.06 6.46
CA PRO A 133 -11.77 -27.01 6.75
C PRO A 133 -11.34 -26.09 7.90
N VAL A 134 -10.36 -26.51 8.71
CA VAL A 134 -9.76 -25.71 9.78
C VAL A 134 -8.30 -25.44 9.44
N ILE A 135 -7.93 -24.16 9.40
CA ILE A 135 -6.60 -23.68 9.01
C ILE A 135 -5.99 -22.87 10.15
N SER A 136 -4.85 -23.33 10.66
CA SER A 136 -4.08 -22.56 11.63
C SER A 136 -3.45 -21.34 10.96
N HIS A 137 -3.66 -20.14 11.51
CA HIS A 137 -3.15 -18.89 10.95
C HIS A 137 -2.18 -18.19 11.93
N PRO A 138 -0.87 -18.13 11.64
CA PRO A 138 0.12 -17.64 12.58
C PRO A 138 0.04 -16.13 12.86
N CYS A 139 -0.46 -15.35 11.90
CA CYS A 139 -0.65 -13.91 12.11
C CYS A 139 -1.87 -13.55 12.97
N TYR A 140 -2.74 -14.51 13.29
CA TYR A 140 -3.90 -14.27 14.16
C TYR A 140 -3.55 -14.61 15.61
N HIS A 141 -4.10 -13.84 16.55
CA HIS A 141 -3.88 -14.07 17.98
C HIS A 141 -4.45 -15.41 18.43
N VAL A 142 -3.83 -16.03 19.44
CA VAL A 142 -4.33 -17.27 20.04
C VAL A 142 -5.77 -17.08 20.53
N GLY A 143 -6.65 -18.02 20.19
CA GLY A 143 -8.07 -17.97 20.55
C GLY A 143 -8.94 -17.11 19.63
N TYR A 144 -8.35 -16.38 18.67
CA TYR A 144 -9.10 -15.71 17.62
C TYR A 144 -9.48 -16.71 16.52
N ASN A 145 -10.78 -16.79 16.24
CA ASN A 145 -11.34 -17.64 15.20
C ASN A 145 -12.10 -16.80 14.17
N LEU A 146 -11.88 -17.06 12.89
CA LEU A 146 -12.54 -16.37 11.79
C LEU A 146 -13.08 -17.40 10.79
N SER A 147 -14.40 -17.42 10.62
CA SER A 147 -15.06 -18.21 9.58
C SER A 147 -15.32 -17.35 8.36
N LEU A 148 -14.86 -17.80 7.19
CA LEU A 148 -15.08 -17.15 5.90
C LEU A 148 -15.70 -18.12 4.91
N THR A 149 -16.58 -17.63 4.05
CA THR A 149 -16.97 -18.39 2.86
C THR A 149 -15.84 -18.40 1.83
N LEU A 150 -15.78 -19.42 0.99
CA LEU A 150 -14.84 -19.42 -0.14
C LEU A 150 -15.14 -18.30 -1.13
N ASP A 151 -16.41 -17.87 -1.25
CA ASP A 151 -16.74 -16.67 -2.04
C ASP A 151 -16.08 -15.43 -1.45
N ASP A 152 -16.23 -15.17 -0.14
CA ASP A 152 -15.56 -14.05 0.52
C ASP A 152 -14.05 -14.10 0.35
N LEU A 153 -13.46 -15.29 0.45
CA LEU A 153 -12.02 -15.48 0.33
C LEU A 153 -11.49 -15.11 -1.06
N TYR A 154 -12.18 -15.57 -2.10
CA TYR A 154 -11.77 -15.43 -3.51
C TYR A 154 -12.42 -14.24 -4.24
N ASN A 155 -13.29 -13.47 -3.57
CA ASN A 155 -13.91 -12.27 -4.12
C ASN A 155 -12.96 -11.06 -4.09
N SER A 156 -11.81 -11.20 -4.75
CA SER A 156 -10.84 -10.13 -4.96
C SER A 156 -9.95 -10.45 -6.17
N PRO A 157 -9.57 -9.46 -7.00
CA PRO A 157 -8.61 -9.68 -8.08
C PRO A 157 -7.17 -9.88 -7.55
N CYS A 158 -6.95 -9.68 -6.25
CA CYS A 158 -5.64 -9.78 -5.61
C CYS A 158 -5.24 -11.21 -5.22
N VAL A 159 -6.17 -12.16 -5.33
CA VAL A 159 -5.98 -13.57 -5.01
C VAL A 159 -6.32 -14.43 -6.24
N VAL A 160 -5.60 -15.53 -6.42
CA VAL A 160 -5.88 -16.45 -7.53
C VAL A 160 -7.10 -17.27 -7.16
N LYS A 161 -8.17 -17.13 -7.96
CA LYS A 161 -9.42 -17.86 -7.79
C LYS A 161 -9.26 -19.29 -8.36
N PRO A 162 -9.49 -20.35 -7.56
CA PRO A 162 -9.43 -21.72 -8.08
C PRO A 162 -10.59 -21.99 -9.04
N ASN A 163 -10.38 -22.92 -9.97
CA ASN A 163 -11.42 -23.37 -10.88
C ASN A 163 -12.47 -24.19 -10.10
N ASN A 164 -13.75 -23.83 -10.22
CA ASN A 164 -14.90 -24.58 -9.70
C ASN A 164 -14.82 -24.94 -8.21
N PHE A 165 -14.89 -23.95 -7.32
CA PHE A 165 -15.08 -24.17 -5.89
C PHE A 165 -16.53 -23.94 -5.47
N ASN A 166 -16.94 -24.56 -4.36
CA ASN A 166 -18.23 -24.32 -3.74
C ASN A 166 -18.22 -22.96 -3.03
N THR A 167 -18.95 -21.97 -3.58
CA THR A 167 -19.00 -20.59 -3.06
C THR A 167 -19.51 -20.51 -1.63
N THR A 168 -20.37 -21.43 -1.20
CA THR A 168 -20.95 -21.43 0.15
C THR A 168 -20.15 -22.27 1.15
N ALA A 169 -19.11 -22.98 0.71
CA ALA A 169 -18.26 -23.72 1.63
C ALA A 169 -17.50 -22.74 2.54
N THR A 170 -17.36 -23.11 3.81
CA THR A 170 -16.72 -22.27 4.83
C THR A 170 -15.39 -22.84 5.27
N VAL A 171 -14.44 -21.95 5.52
CA VAL A 171 -13.13 -22.26 6.11
C VAL A 171 -13.01 -21.52 7.43
N LEU A 172 -12.59 -22.25 8.46
CA LEU A 172 -12.33 -21.70 9.79
C LEU A 172 -10.83 -21.45 9.96
N PHE A 173 -10.43 -20.20 10.07
CA PHE A 173 -9.09 -19.82 10.47
C PHE A 173 -8.98 -19.74 12.00
N SER A 174 -8.01 -20.44 12.57
CA SER A 174 -7.72 -20.45 14.02
C SER A 174 -6.35 -19.84 14.29
N GLY A 175 -6.29 -18.81 15.12
CA GLY A 175 -5.05 -18.09 15.39
C GLY A 175 -4.10 -18.84 16.31
N THR A 176 -2.80 -18.78 15.98
CA THR A 176 -1.72 -19.38 16.78
C THR A 176 -0.75 -18.36 17.37
N GLY A 177 -0.76 -17.11 16.91
CA GLY A 177 0.06 -16.02 17.44
C GLY A 177 1.56 -16.15 17.19
N ASP A 178 1.98 -16.97 16.22
CA ASP A 178 3.39 -17.18 15.92
C ASP A 178 3.96 -16.07 15.01
N SER A 179 4.72 -15.15 15.61
CA SER A 179 5.31 -14.02 14.88
C SER A 179 6.34 -14.41 13.82
N PHE A 180 7.11 -15.49 14.04
CA PHE A 180 8.15 -15.92 13.10
C PHE A 180 7.52 -16.59 11.88
N LEU A 181 6.56 -17.49 12.10
CA LEU A 181 5.82 -18.11 10.99
C LEU A 181 4.98 -17.08 10.23
N CYS A 182 4.39 -16.10 10.93
CA CYS A 182 3.67 -15.00 10.28
C CYS A 182 4.60 -14.20 9.35
N LEU A 183 5.83 -13.93 9.80
CA LEU A 183 6.84 -13.26 8.98
C LEU A 183 7.17 -14.07 7.72
N SER A 184 7.44 -15.37 7.87
CA SER A 184 7.71 -16.24 6.73
C SER A 184 6.53 -16.35 5.75
N LEU A 185 5.29 -16.32 6.24
CA LEU A 185 4.13 -16.25 5.35
C LEU A 185 4.07 -14.93 4.56
N MET A 186 4.46 -13.80 5.17
CA MET A 186 4.51 -12.52 4.46
C MET A 186 5.63 -12.46 3.43
N GLU A 187 6.77 -13.10 3.69
CA GLU A 187 7.85 -13.23 2.70
C GLU A 187 7.38 -13.96 1.45
N ASN A 188 6.48 -14.94 1.58
CA ASN A 188 5.98 -15.72 0.44
C ASN A 188 5.09 -14.92 -0.53
N ILE A 189 4.52 -13.80 -0.10
CA ILE A 189 3.67 -12.97 -0.97
C ILE A 189 4.43 -11.83 -1.65
N VAL A 190 5.72 -11.68 -1.36
CA VAL A 190 6.62 -10.69 -1.99
C VAL A 190 7.71 -11.42 -2.80
N ASN A 191 7.87 -11.05 -4.07
CA ASN A 191 8.95 -11.58 -4.91
C ASN A 191 10.10 -10.56 -4.94
N LEU A 192 11.30 -10.98 -4.51
CA LEU A 192 12.50 -10.14 -4.48
C LEU A 192 13.53 -10.49 -5.58
N THR A 193 13.30 -11.54 -6.38
CA THR A 193 14.30 -12.08 -7.31
C THR A 193 14.20 -11.46 -8.70
N ASP A 194 13.00 -11.14 -9.17
CA ASP A 194 12.76 -10.81 -10.57
C ASP A 194 12.64 -9.30 -10.77
N CYS A 195 13.74 -8.61 -11.11
CA CYS A 195 13.70 -7.18 -11.38
C CYS A 195 14.71 -6.73 -12.42
N ALA A 196 14.23 -6.05 -13.47
CA ALA A 196 15.04 -5.55 -14.59
C ALA A 196 16.00 -4.41 -14.20
N PHE A 197 15.76 -3.76 -13.05
CA PHE A 197 16.52 -2.61 -12.60
C PHE A 197 17.48 -2.92 -11.44
N SER A 198 17.82 -4.19 -11.23
CA SER A 198 18.73 -4.61 -10.16
C SER A 198 20.03 -3.79 -10.18
N PRO A 199 20.50 -3.24 -9.04
CA PRO A 199 20.02 -3.49 -7.67
C PRO A 199 18.89 -2.57 -7.17
N ASP A 200 18.43 -1.60 -7.98
CA ASP A 200 17.44 -0.58 -7.58
C ASP A 200 16.01 -1.12 -7.70
N CYS A 201 15.66 -2.05 -6.82
CA CYS A 201 14.40 -2.77 -6.88
C CYS A 201 13.65 -2.70 -5.55
N GLY A 202 12.34 -2.53 -5.66
CA GLY A 202 11.40 -2.87 -4.62
C GLY A 202 11.11 -4.37 -4.65
N PHE A 203 9.84 -4.73 -4.53
CA PHE A 203 9.39 -6.11 -4.70
C PHE A 203 8.48 -6.25 -5.92
N ASN A 204 8.25 -7.49 -6.34
CA ASN A 204 7.45 -7.88 -7.52
C ASN A 204 7.92 -7.18 -8.82
N GLY A 205 9.24 -7.02 -8.97
CA GLY A 205 9.85 -6.42 -10.16
C GLY A 205 9.67 -4.92 -10.32
N ALA A 206 9.12 -4.24 -9.32
CA ALA A 206 9.06 -2.79 -9.32
C ALA A 206 10.46 -2.17 -9.17
N TYR A 207 10.80 -1.23 -10.05
CA TYR A 207 11.95 -0.34 -9.84
C TYR A 207 11.77 0.47 -8.56
N GLN A 208 12.81 0.62 -7.76
CA GLN A 208 12.82 1.53 -6.62
C GLN A 208 14.24 2.07 -6.39
N PRO A 209 14.47 3.39 -6.51
CA PRO A 209 15.78 3.97 -6.20
C PRO A 209 16.09 3.85 -4.70
N PRO A 210 17.36 4.00 -4.30
CA PRO A 210 17.73 4.04 -2.90
C PRO A 210 16.94 5.13 -2.15
N GLY A 211 16.35 4.76 -1.01
CA GLY A 211 15.59 5.68 -0.17
C GLY A 211 16.44 6.89 0.23
N ASN A 212 15.85 8.08 0.15
CA ASN A 212 16.55 9.34 0.43
C ASN A 212 15.78 10.18 1.45
N GLY A 213 16.48 10.67 2.48
CA GLY A 213 15.90 11.49 3.54
C GLY A 213 15.10 10.71 4.59
N LYS A 214 14.30 11.43 5.38
CA LYS A 214 13.40 10.85 6.38
C LYS A 214 12.04 10.57 5.75
N PHE A 215 11.35 9.53 6.22
CA PHE A 215 10.02 9.19 5.76
C PHE A 215 8.99 9.47 6.86
N PHE A 216 7.86 10.04 6.46
CA PHE A 216 6.66 10.06 7.27
C PHE A 216 5.77 8.88 6.88
N VAL A 217 5.22 8.22 7.89
CA VAL A 217 4.34 7.07 7.66
C VAL A 217 2.92 7.45 8.05
N SER A 218 2.05 7.53 7.05
CA SER A 218 0.62 7.65 7.24
C SER A 218 0.03 6.25 7.41
N VAL A 219 -0.15 5.83 8.67
CA VAL A 219 -0.89 4.60 9.00
C VAL A 219 -1.97 4.95 10.03
N SER A 220 -3.14 4.33 9.96
CA SER A 220 -3.97 4.24 11.17
C SER A 220 -3.21 3.45 12.24
N LEU A 221 -3.10 3.96 13.47
CA LEU A 221 -2.33 3.38 14.59
C LEU A 221 -2.52 1.86 14.80
N HIS A 222 -3.69 1.30 14.44
CA HIS A 222 -4.00 -0.14 14.52
C HIS A 222 -3.33 -1.02 13.43
N LYS A 223 -2.47 -0.46 12.57
CA LYS A 223 -1.92 -1.13 11.38
C LYS A 223 -0.38 -1.18 11.33
N ILE A 224 0.29 -0.76 12.41
CA ILE A 224 1.75 -0.53 12.46
C ILE A 224 2.56 -1.83 12.24
N LYS A 225 2.10 -2.98 12.76
CA LYS A 225 2.83 -4.24 12.70
C LYS A 225 3.03 -4.75 11.25
N LEU A 226 2.01 -4.59 10.41
CA LEU A 226 2.06 -4.95 8.99
C LEU A 226 3.02 -4.03 8.22
N PHE A 227 3.08 -2.75 8.60
CA PHE A 227 3.92 -1.75 7.95
C PHE A 227 5.41 -2.01 8.17
N CYS A 228 5.80 -2.38 9.39
CA CYS A 228 7.16 -2.83 9.71
C CYS A 228 7.62 -3.96 8.77
N MET A 229 6.73 -4.89 8.42
CA MET A 229 7.07 -6.07 7.63
C MET A 229 7.31 -5.75 6.14
N TYR A 230 6.63 -4.74 5.56
CA TYR A 230 6.75 -4.40 4.13
C TYR A 230 7.92 -3.48 3.78
N PHE A 231 8.14 -2.41 4.54
CA PHE A 231 8.97 -1.28 4.07
C PHE A 231 10.37 -1.21 4.69
N THR A 232 10.69 -2.11 5.60
CA THR A 232 11.95 -2.06 6.35
C THR A 232 12.95 -3.16 5.97
N TRP A 233 12.56 -4.06 5.06
CA TRP A 233 13.29 -5.32 4.85
C TRP A 233 14.68 -5.19 4.20
N PRO A 234 14.93 -4.38 3.16
CA PRO A 234 16.24 -4.43 2.52
C PRO A 234 17.40 -3.95 3.40
N ASN A 235 17.14 -3.20 4.48
CA ASN A 235 18.19 -2.48 5.23
C ASN A 235 18.01 -2.46 6.78
N MET A 236 17.28 -3.42 7.40
CA MET A 236 17.08 -3.38 8.86
C MET A 236 18.12 -4.13 9.70
N ASP A 237 18.78 -3.38 10.58
CA ASP A 237 19.48 -3.85 11.77
C ASP A 237 18.53 -4.65 12.71
N MET A 238 19.07 -5.65 13.40
CA MET A 238 18.43 -6.46 14.44
C MET A 238 17.68 -5.65 15.50
N GLU A 239 18.15 -4.46 15.86
CA GLU A 239 17.53 -3.66 16.92
C GLU A 239 16.13 -3.13 16.52
N LYS A 240 15.96 -2.76 15.24
CA LYS A 240 14.65 -2.35 14.70
C LYS A 240 13.69 -3.53 14.53
N ARG A 241 14.22 -4.75 14.34
CA ARG A 241 13.40 -6.00 14.31
C ARG A 241 12.78 -6.28 15.67
N LYS A 242 13.52 -6.04 16.76
CA LYS A 242 13.01 -6.19 18.13
C LYS A 242 11.87 -5.21 18.44
N HIS A 243 11.96 -3.97 17.97
CA HIS A 243 10.88 -2.99 18.18
C HIS A 243 9.58 -3.40 17.45
N CYS A 244 9.68 -3.88 16.21
CA CYS A 244 8.52 -4.36 15.45
C CYS A 244 7.92 -5.68 16.01
N ASN A 245 8.71 -6.51 16.68
CA ASN A 245 8.22 -7.73 17.37
C ASN A 245 7.50 -7.42 18.69
N ASN A 246 7.79 -6.28 19.33
CA ASN A 246 7.25 -5.88 20.63
C ASN A 246 6.02 -4.96 20.55
N ILE A 247 5.58 -4.59 19.34
CA ILE A 247 4.29 -3.94 19.04
C ILE A 247 3.32 -5.02 18.57
#